data_AF-A0A925C606-F1
#
_entry.id   AF-A0A925C606-F1
#
_cell.length_a   1.000
_cell.length_b   1.000
_cell.length_c   1.000
_cell.angle_alpha   90.00
_cell.angle_beta   90.00
_cell.angle_gamma   90.00
#
_symmetry.space_group_name_H-M   'P 1'
#
loop_
_entity.id
_entity.type
_entity.pdbx_description
1 polymer ?
#
loop_
_entity_poly.entity_id
_entity_poly.type
_entity_poly.pdbx_seq_one_letter_code
_entity_poly.pdbx_strand_id
1 'polypeptide(L)'
;MIKVFVPRDAAALSMGADAVAKAIAAEAKKRNAKVEIVRNGSRGMLWLEPLVEVETAEGRVAYGPVKPADVPGLFKAKFLNGEKHKLSHGLTDEIPYFKNQERLTFARCGITDPLSIEDYRAHGGFNGLTNALTMPPLDIITEVTTSGLRGRGGAGFPTGIKWKTVHDAKADQKYICCNADEGDSGTFADRMLMEGDPYCLIEGMTIAGIAVGATKGYIYVRSEYPHAVNTLREAIRIATAANWLGRTIQGSPLDFELYVRMGAGA
;
A
#
# COMPACT_ATOMS: atom_id res chain seq x y z
N MET A 1 17.33 11.92 -14.25
CA MET A 1 15.89 11.92 -14.61
C MET A 1 15.17 12.38 -13.35
N ILE A 2 14.20 13.29 -13.44
CA ILE A 2 13.53 13.85 -12.26
C ILE A 2 12.28 13.01 -11.99
N LYS A 3 12.15 12.47 -10.78
CA LYS A 3 10.95 11.73 -10.38
C LYS A 3 9.83 12.70 -9.99
N VAL A 4 8.67 12.49 -10.58
CA VAL A 4 7.42 13.20 -10.26
C VAL A 4 6.40 12.15 -9.86
N PHE A 5 5.79 12.33 -8.69
CA PHE A 5 4.83 11.40 -8.11
C PHE A 5 3.42 11.94 -8.35
N VAL A 6 2.55 11.11 -8.93
CA VAL A 6 1.14 11.45 -9.15
C VAL A 6 0.29 10.28 -8.63
N PRO A 7 -0.50 10.47 -7.57
CA PRO A 7 -1.18 9.36 -6.92
C PRO A 7 -2.12 8.58 -7.85
N ARG A 8 -2.30 7.29 -7.56
CA ARG A 8 -3.23 6.37 -8.25
C ARG A 8 -4.28 5.75 -7.33
N ASP A 9 -4.36 6.21 -6.08
CA ASP A 9 -5.48 5.87 -5.17
C ASP A 9 -6.81 6.36 -5.76
N ALA A 10 -7.89 5.60 -5.55
CA ALA A 10 -9.20 5.91 -6.08
C ALA A 10 -9.68 7.33 -5.73
N ALA A 11 -9.34 7.87 -4.55
CA ALA A 11 -9.68 9.24 -4.18
C ALA A 11 -8.93 10.29 -5.01
N ALA A 12 -7.67 10.03 -5.36
CA ALA A 12 -6.92 10.90 -6.26
C ALA A 12 -7.41 10.76 -7.72
N LEU A 13 -7.74 9.54 -8.14
CA LEU A 13 -8.30 9.27 -9.46
C LEU A 13 -9.65 9.97 -9.64
N SER A 14 -10.53 9.95 -8.64
CA SER A 14 -11.81 10.67 -8.68
C SER A 14 -11.66 12.18 -8.80
N MET A 15 -10.50 12.72 -8.38
CA MET A 15 -10.16 14.14 -8.51
C MET A 15 -9.33 14.45 -9.77
N GLY A 16 -9.15 13.48 -10.67
CA GLY A 16 -8.52 13.69 -11.98
C GLY A 16 -7.02 13.42 -12.05
N ALA A 17 -6.44 12.66 -11.12
CA ALA A 17 -5.00 12.38 -11.08
C ALA A 17 -4.45 11.75 -12.39
N ASP A 18 -5.22 10.91 -13.08
CA ASP A 18 -4.82 10.36 -14.39
C ASP A 18 -4.68 11.44 -15.48
N ALA A 19 -5.58 12.43 -15.47
CA ALA A 19 -5.49 13.55 -16.40
C ALA A 19 -4.29 14.44 -16.06
N VAL A 20 -3.97 14.61 -14.77
CA VAL A 20 -2.78 15.33 -14.31
C VAL A 20 -1.50 14.60 -14.75
N ALA A 21 -1.40 13.28 -14.56
CA ALA A 21 -0.25 12.49 -14.99
C ALA A 21 -0.03 12.61 -16.52
N LYS A 22 -1.10 12.49 -17.30
CA LYS A 22 -1.06 12.68 -18.77
C LYS A 22 -0.62 14.09 -19.16
N ALA A 23 -1.13 15.11 -18.48
CA ALA A 23 -0.76 16.50 -18.75
C ALA A 23 0.72 16.77 -18.42
N ILE A 24 1.23 16.23 -17.30
CA ILE A 24 2.66 16.33 -16.93
C ILE A 24 3.54 15.66 -17.99
N ALA A 25 3.19 14.44 -18.43
CA ALA A 25 3.94 13.74 -19.47
C ALA A 25 3.99 14.53 -20.79
N ALA A 26 2.84 15.08 -21.22
CA ALA A 26 2.74 15.87 -22.44
C ALA A 26 3.56 17.17 -22.37
N GLU A 27 3.47 17.89 -21.24
CA GLU A 27 4.20 19.15 -21.05
C GLU A 27 5.71 18.91 -20.90
N ALA A 28 6.12 17.83 -20.24
CA ALA A 28 7.53 17.41 -20.16
C ALA A 28 8.10 17.13 -21.56
N LYS A 29 7.37 16.38 -22.40
CA LYS A 29 7.75 16.11 -23.79
C LYS A 29 7.88 17.40 -24.61
N LYS A 30 6.91 18.31 -24.51
CA LYS A 30 6.93 19.61 -25.20
C LYS A 30 8.15 20.45 -24.82
N ARG A 31 8.63 20.35 -23.58
CA ARG A 31 9.77 21.11 -23.05
C ARG A 31 11.09 20.34 -23.10
N ASN A 32 11.11 19.14 -23.68
CA ASN A 32 12.27 18.24 -23.68
C ASN A 32 12.84 17.97 -22.27
N ALA A 33 11.96 17.92 -21.26
CA ALA A 33 12.32 17.64 -19.88
C ALA A 33 12.30 16.12 -19.62
N LYS A 34 13.32 15.60 -18.93
CA LYS A 34 13.44 14.17 -18.59
C LYS A 34 12.76 13.88 -17.25
N VAL A 35 11.50 13.48 -17.30
CA VAL A 35 10.67 13.15 -16.12
C VAL A 35 10.34 11.66 -16.09
N GLU A 36 10.46 11.06 -14.91
CA GLU A 36 9.89 9.75 -14.58
C GLU A 36 8.61 9.99 -13.77
N ILE A 37 7.47 9.51 -14.24
CA ILE A 37 6.21 9.64 -13.50
C ILE A 37 5.97 8.37 -12.71
N VAL A 38 6.12 8.46 -11.40
CA VAL A 38 5.79 7.38 -10.46
C VAL A 38 4.32 7.50 -10.06
N ARG A 39 3.56 6.42 -10.18
CA ARG A 39 2.15 6.38 -9.80
C ARG A 39 2.01 5.82 -8.38
N ASN A 40 2.36 6.62 -7.38
CA ASN A 40 2.35 6.25 -5.97
C ASN A 40 0.93 6.08 -5.38
N GLY A 41 0.83 5.52 -4.19
CA GLY A 41 -0.40 5.61 -3.38
C GLY A 41 -0.73 7.06 -2.96
N SER A 42 -1.80 7.27 -2.21
CA SER A 42 -2.08 8.57 -1.59
C SER A 42 -1.38 8.73 -0.23
N ARG A 43 -0.93 9.94 0.10
CA ARG A 43 -0.47 10.31 1.45
C ARG A 43 -1.61 10.34 2.49
N GLY A 44 -2.87 10.40 2.04
CA GLY A 44 -4.07 10.48 2.88
C GLY A 44 -4.56 11.90 3.19
N MET A 45 -3.89 12.93 2.66
CA MET A 45 -4.32 14.32 2.76
C MET A 45 -5.32 14.63 1.64
N LEU A 46 -6.52 14.03 1.71
CA LEU A 46 -7.45 13.97 0.58
C LEU A 46 -7.90 15.34 0.05
N TRP A 47 -7.89 16.40 0.88
CA TRP A 47 -8.22 17.76 0.43
C TRP A 47 -7.15 18.39 -0.48
N LEU A 48 -5.95 17.78 -0.54
CA LEU A 48 -4.86 18.19 -1.44
C LEU A 48 -4.77 17.31 -2.68
N GLU A 49 -5.62 16.28 -2.84
CA GLU A 49 -5.56 15.40 -4.01
C GLU A 49 -6.16 16.06 -5.27
N PRO A 50 -5.55 15.93 -6.46
CA PRO A 50 -4.29 15.23 -6.74
C PRO A 50 -3.06 15.97 -6.18
N LEU A 51 -2.33 15.31 -5.29
CA LEU A 51 -1.14 15.82 -4.64
C LEU A 51 0.09 15.39 -5.45
N VAL A 52 0.57 16.28 -6.31
CA VAL A 52 1.78 16.04 -7.10
C VAL A 52 2.99 16.28 -6.22
N GLU A 53 3.91 15.32 -6.15
CA GLU A 53 5.21 15.53 -5.50
C GLU A 53 6.34 15.49 -6.54
N VAL A 54 7.44 16.17 -6.24
CA VAL A 54 8.67 16.12 -7.04
C VAL A 54 9.84 15.77 -6.14
N GLU A 55 10.69 14.86 -6.60
CA GLU A 55 11.94 14.53 -5.91
C GLU A 55 12.96 15.66 -6.09
N THR A 56 13.49 16.15 -4.97
CA THR A 56 14.56 17.15 -4.92
C THR A 56 15.67 16.69 -3.99
N ALA A 57 16.79 17.44 -3.95
CA ALA A 57 17.89 17.15 -3.02
C ALA A 57 17.50 17.29 -1.53
N GLU A 58 16.48 18.10 -1.21
CA GLU A 58 15.98 18.31 0.15
C GLU A 58 14.89 17.31 0.54
N GLY A 59 14.46 16.45 -0.39
CA GLY A 59 13.32 15.54 -0.22
C GLY A 59 12.19 15.83 -1.22
N ARG A 60 11.03 15.21 -0.99
CA ARG A 60 9.86 15.36 -1.87
C ARG A 60 9.07 16.63 -1.56
N VAL A 61 8.94 17.52 -2.54
CA VAL A 61 8.16 18.77 -2.42
C VAL A 61 6.76 18.57 -3.01
N ALA A 62 5.73 19.00 -2.27
CA ALA A 62 4.33 18.79 -2.61
C ALA A 62 3.66 20.01 -3.29
N TYR A 63 2.80 19.72 -4.25
CA TYR A 63 1.92 20.66 -4.94
C TYR A 63 0.50 20.08 -5.01
N GLY A 64 -0.50 20.81 -4.52
CA GLY A 64 -1.88 20.30 -4.53
C GLY A 64 -2.94 21.30 -4.09
N PRO A 65 -4.22 21.06 -4.39
CA PRO A 65 -4.70 20.08 -5.37
C PRO A 65 -4.42 20.55 -6.80
N VAL A 66 -3.76 19.70 -7.62
CA VAL A 66 -3.38 20.04 -9.00
C VAL A 66 -4.48 19.65 -9.97
N LYS A 67 -4.87 20.58 -10.85
CA LYS A 67 -5.72 20.27 -12.02
C LYS A 67 -4.86 20.20 -13.29
N PRO A 68 -5.31 19.51 -14.35
CA PRO A 68 -4.58 19.47 -15.63
C PRO A 68 -4.25 20.86 -16.18
N ALA A 69 -5.13 21.85 -15.98
CA ALA A 69 -4.94 23.23 -16.42
C ALA A 69 -3.83 23.98 -15.65
N ASP A 70 -3.45 23.55 -14.45
CA ASP A 70 -2.36 24.16 -13.68
C ASP A 70 -0.98 23.68 -14.13
N VAL A 71 -0.88 22.55 -14.85
CA VAL A 71 0.39 21.91 -15.22
C VAL A 71 1.31 22.84 -16.03
N PRO A 72 0.86 23.55 -17.09
CA PRO A 72 1.75 24.48 -17.80
C PRO A 72 2.31 25.59 -16.88
N GLY A 73 1.53 26.03 -15.89
CA GLY A 73 1.91 27.00 -14.87
C GLY A 73 2.97 26.46 -13.91
N LEU A 74 2.81 25.21 -13.45
CA LEU A 74 3.82 24.51 -12.64
C LEU A 74 5.16 24.41 -13.37
N PHE A 75 5.16 23.99 -14.64
CA PHE A 75 6.39 23.93 -15.43
C PHE A 75 7.01 25.32 -15.66
N LYS A 76 6.20 26.37 -15.85
CA LYS A 76 6.68 27.76 -15.93
C LYS A 76 7.34 28.21 -14.61
N ALA A 77 6.76 27.81 -13.48
CA ALA A 77 7.31 28.07 -12.16
C ALA A 77 8.51 27.18 -11.81
N LYS A 78 8.98 26.31 -12.73
CA LYS A 78 10.10 25.38 -12.52
C LYS A 78 9.87 24.42 -11.35
N PHE A 79 8.63 23.93 -11.17
CA PHE A 79 8.29 22.99 -10.10
C PHE A 79 9.16 21.72 -10.10
N LEU A 80 9.74 21.32 -11.25
CA LEU A 80 10.68 20.20 -11.32
C LEU A 80 11.93 20.37 -10.42
N ASN A 81 12.21 21.59 -9.97
CA ASN A 81 13.30 21.92 -9.05
C ASN A 81 12.78 22.16 -7.61
N GLY A 82 11.51 21.89 -7.31
CA GLY A 82 10.90 22.21 -6.02
C GLY A 82 10.53 23.69 -5.82
N GLU A 83 10.54 24.48 -6.89
CA GLU A 83 10.33 25.93 -6.82
C GLU A 83 8.89 26.31 -6.42
N LYS A 84 8.75 27.50 -5.83
CA LYS A 84 7.47 27.98 -5.29
C LYS A 84 6.42 28.22 -6.38
N HIS A 85 5.19 27.82 -6.07
CA HIS A 85 3.98 28.05 -6.85
C HIS A 85 2.80 28.28 -5.89
N LYS A 86 1.68 28.85 -6.36
CA LYS A 86 0.46 29.04 -5.55
C LYS A 86 -0.09 27.74 -4.93
N LEU A 87 0.30 26.58 -5.47
CA LEU A 87 -0.13 25.25 -5.02
C LEU A 87 0.93 24.55 -4.14
N SER A 88 2.08 25.20 -3.87
CA SER A 88 3.17 24.59 -3.11
C SER A 88 2.82 24.43 -1.63
N HIS A 89 3.17 23.27 -1.07
CA HIS A 89 3.05 22.97 0.36
C HIS A 89 4.41 22.81 1.06
N GLY A 90 5.52 22.91 0.30
CA GLY A 90 6.87 22.66 0.82
C GLY A 90 7.20 21.17 0.86
N LEU A 91 8.13 20.77 1.73
CA LEU A 91 8.48 19.37 1.94
C LEU A 91 7.25 18.59 2.43
N THR A 92 6.93 17.50 1.75
CA THR A 92 5.69 16.74 1.99
C THR A 92 5.62 16.20 3.41
N ASP A 93 6.75 15.68 3.91
CA ASP A 93 6.85 15.11 5.25
C ASP A 93 6.84 16.18 6.35
N GLU A 94 7.01 17.46 5.99
CA GLU A 94 6.97 18.60 6.92
C GLU A 94 5.57 19.23 7.02
N ILE A 95 4.60 18.79 6.21
CA ILE A 95 3.22 19.25 6.31
C ILE A 95 2.69 18.82 7.69
N PRO A 96 2.23 19.75 8.57
CA PRO A 96 1.95 19.42 9.98
C PRO A 96 0.95 18.27 10.18
N TYR A 97 -0.05 18.13 9.30
CA TYR A 97 -0.98 17.01 9.35
C TYR A 97 -0.30 15.65 9.17
N PHE A 98 0.70 15.57 8.28
CA PHE A 98 1.43 14.34 7.98
C PHE A 98 2.55 14.09 9.00
N LYS A 99 3.31 15.14 9.35
CA LYS A 99 4.45 15.09 10.27
C LYS A 99 4.07 14.58 11.66
N ASN A 100 2.89 14.95 12.16
CA ASN A 100 2.47 14.66 13.52
C ASN A 100 1.71 13.31 13.65
N GLN A 101 1.98 12.34 12.78
CA GLN A 101 1.36 11.02 12.80
C GLN A 101 2.36 9.92 13.19
N GLU A 102 1.92 8.94 13.98
CA GLU A 102 2.65 7.68 14.17
C GLU A 102 2.24 6.64 13.10
N ARG A 103 2.81 6.77 11.89
CA ARG A 103 2.48 5.89 10.75
C ARG A 103 3.20 4.55 10.81
N LEU A 104 2.83 3.69 11.77
CA LEU A 104 3.39 2.33 11.86
C LEU A 104 2.93 1.44 10.71
N THR A 105 1.61 1.27 10.53
CA THR A 105 1.05 0.45 9.44
C THR A 105 1.12 1.18 8.10
N PHE A 106 0.84 2.49 8.09
CA PHE A 106 0.77 3.33 6.89
C PHE A 106 2.13 3.94 6.50
N ALA A 107 3.24 3.36 6.97
CA ALA A 107 4.59 3.90 6.79
C ALA A 107 4.95 4.15 5.32
N ARG A 108 4.47 3.30 4.41
CA ARG A 108 4.78 3.36 2.96
C ARG A 108 3.67 3.96 2.11
N CYS A 109 2.43 3.99 2.60
CA CYS A 109 1.29 4.52 1.84
C CYS A 109 1.55 5.97 1.41
N GLY A 110 1.60 6.19 0.10
CA GLY A 110 1.88 7.49 -0.52
C GLY A 110 3.35 7.74 -0.85
N ILE A 111 4.26 6.93 -0.35
CA ILE A 111 5.70 7.02 -0.64
C ILE A 111 6.04 6.19 -1.87
N THR A 112 5.64 4.92 -1.89
CA THR A 112 6.06 3.93 -2.89
C THR A 112 5.14 3.88 -4.11
N ASP A 113 5.63 3.33 -5.22
CA ASP A 113 4.74 2.69 -6.21
C ASP A 113 4.14 1.43 -5.56
N PRO A 114 2.80 1.32 -5.43
CA PRO A 114 2.16 0.21 -4.72
C PRO A 114 2.39 -1.16 -5.37
N LEU A 115 2.81 -1.22 -6.64
CA LEU A 115 3.07 -2.48 -7.36
C LEU A 115 4.56 -2.78 -7.54
N SER A 116 5.46 -1.91 -7.04
CA SER A 116 6.91 -2.13 -7.06
C SER A 116 7.36 -2.94 -5.84
N ILE A 117 7.86 -4.17 -6.08
CA ILE A 117 8.47 -4.98 -5.01
C ILE A 117 9.77 -4.32 -4.53
N GLU A 118 10.52 -3.72 -5.44
CA GLU A 118 11.76 -3.02 -5.16
C GLU A 118 11.53 -1.85 -4.20
N ASP A 119 10.49 -1.03 -4.45
CA ASP A 119 10.10 0.05 -3.56
C ASP A 119 9.67 -0.50 -2.19
N TYR A 120 8.84 -1.54 -2.17
CA TYR A 120 8.38 -2.15 -0.93
C TYR A 120 9.56 -2.62 -0.06
N ARG A 121 10.50 -3.35 -0.65
CA ARG A 121 11.72 -3.86 0.02
C ARG A 121 12.66 -2.74 0.46
N ALA A 122 12.84 -1.70 -0.36
CA ALA A 122 13.68 -0.55 -0.02
C ALA A 122 13.17 0.18 1.25
N HIS A 123 11.88 0.02 1.58
CA HIS A 123 11.24 0.61 2.75
C HIS A 123 10.91 -0.45 3.83
N GLY A 124 11.73 -1.50 3.92
CA GLY A 124 11.66 -2.52 4.96
C GLY A 124 10.61 -3.61 4.77
N GLY A 125 9.93 -3.62 3.61
CA GLY A 125 8.99 -4.67 3.24
C GLY A 125 9.66 -6.04 3.12
N PHE A 126 8.92 -7.09 3.47
CA PHE A 126 9.34 -8.50 3.54
C PHE A 126 10.39 -8.83 4.61
N ASN A 127 10.87 -7.85 5.39
CA ASN A 127 11.76 -8.15 6.51
C ASN A 127 11.06 -9.02 7.57
N GLY A 128 9.78 -8.73 7.86
CA GLY A 128 8.98 -9.50 8.81
C GLY A 128 8.76 -10.94 8.32
N LEU A 129 8.42 -11.10 7.05
CA LEU A 129 8.26 -12.42 6.44
C LEU A 129 9.58 -13.20 6.37
N THR A 130 10.69 -12.55 6.01
CA THR A 130 12.00 -13.20 5.98
C THR A 130 12.38 -13.79 7.34
N ASN A 131 12.11 -13.05 8.42
CA ASN A 131 12.29 -13.56 9.77
C ASN A 131 11.33 -14.72 10.05
N ALA A 132 10.03 -14.55 9.78
CA ALA A 132 9.00 -15.55 10.02
C ALA A 132 9.25 -16.89 9.30
N LEU A 133 9.85 -16.88 8.10
CA LEU A 133 10.22 -18.10 7.36
C LEU A 133 11.24 -18.97 8.10
N THR A 134 12.00 -18.40 9.03
CA THR A 134 13.02 -19.10 9.82
C THR A 134 12.58 -19.40 11.26
N MET A 135 11.41 -18.91 11.67
CA MET A 135 10.90 -19.05 13.03
C MET A 135 9.98 -20.27 13.19
N PRO A 136 10.02 -20.95 14.33
CA PRO A 136 8.95 -21.86 14.73
C PRO A 136 7.58 -21.13 14.74
N PRO A 137 6.49 -21.76 14.27
CA PRO A 137 5.18 -21.09 14.20
C PRO A 137 4.66 -20.57 15.56
N LEU A 138 4.96 -21.26 16.66
CA LEU A 138 4.59 -20.79 18.01
C LEU A 138 5.34 -19.53 18.44
N ASP A 139 6.57 -19.32 17.96
CA ASP A 139 7.34 -18.12 18.29
C ASP A 139 6.75 -16.90 17.57
N ILE A 140 6.28 -17.07 16.33
CA ILE A 140 5.55 -16.03 15.61
C ILE A 140 4.26 -15.63 16.37
N ILE A 141 3.51 -16.61 16.85
CA ILE A 141 2.30 -16.36 17.67
C ILE A 141 2.65 -15.64 18.98
N THR A 142 3.78 -16.01 19.58
CA THR A 142 4.28 -15.38 20.81
C THR A 142 4.63 -13.92 20.57
N GLU A 143 5.37 -13.60 19.49
CA GLU A 143 5.68 -12.22 19.12
C GLU A 143 4.41 -11.37 18.91
N VAL A 144 3.43 -11.91 18.16
CA VAL A 144 2.14 -11.22 17.94
C VAL A 144 1.37 -11.04 19.26
N THR A 145 1.44 -12.01 20.17
CA THR A 145 0.83 -11.89 21.50
C THR A 145 1.52 -10.81 22.34
N THR A 146 2.85 -10.82 22.38
CA THR A 146 3.68 -9.86 23.13
C THR A 146 3.50 -8.44 22.62
N SER A 147 3.29 -8.24 21.32
CA SER A 147 2.99 -6.91 20.74
C SER A 147 1.70 -6.26 21.27
N GLY A 148 0.80 -7.05 21.88
CA GLY A 148 -0.50 -6.58 22.34
C GLY A 148 -1.50 -6.28 21.20
N LEU A 149 -1.26 -6.78 19.98
CA LEU A 149 -2.13 -6.53 18.84
C LEU A 149 -3.55 -7.06 19.07
N ARG A 150 -4.53 -6.17 18.96
CA ARG A 150 -5.97 -6.47 19.03
C ARG A 150 -6.61 -6.32 17.65
N GLY A 151 -7.69 -7.07 17.42
CA GLY A 151 -8.45 -7.00 16.17
C GLY A 151 -8.92 -5.59 15.86
N ARG A 152 -8.58 -5.09 14.66
CA ARG A 152 -8.86 -3.70 14.23
C ARG A 152 -10.22 -3.51 13.57
N GLY A 153 -10.95 -4.59 13.26
CA GLY A 153 -12.34 -4.53 12.79
C GLY A 153 -13.39 -4.28 13.89
N GLY A 154 -13.06 -3.51 14.92
CA GLY A 154 -13.99 -3.11 15.99
C GLY A 154 -14.02 -3.99 17.24
N ALA A 155 -14.13 -5.31 17.13
CA ALA A 155 -14.32 -6.21 18.29
C ALA A 155 -13.13 -6.26 19.27
N GLY A 156 -11.93 -5.88 18.83
CA GLY A 156 -10.77 -5.74 19.73
C GLY A 156 -10.31 -7.04 20.40
N PHE A 157 -10.59 -8.21 19.83
CA PHE A 157 -10.12 -9.49 20.40
C PHE A 157 -8.59 -9.64 20.22
N PRO A 158 -7.84 -10.16 21.21
CA PRO A 158 -6.39 -10.33 21.08
C PRO A 158 -6.00 -11.26 19.93
N THR A 159 -5.17 -10.76 19.01
CA THR A 159 -4.85 -11.44 17.74
C THR A 159 -4.04 -12.72 17.98
N GLY A 160 -3.03 -12.66 18.86
CA GLY A 160 -2.21 -13.81 19.19
C GLY A 160 -3.00 -14.97 19.81
N ILE A 161 -3.97 -14.68 20.68
CA ILE A 161 -4.88 -15.69 21.26
C ILE A 161 -5.70 -16.36 20.15
N LYS A 162 -6.27 -15.57 19.22
CA LYS A 162 -7.01 -16.10 18.07
C LYS A 162 -6.14 -17.04 17.23
N TRP A 163 -4.90 -16.64 16.95
CA TRP A 163 -3.97 -17.45 16.17
C TRP A 163 -3.56 -18.73 16.89
N LYS A 164 -3.36 -18.67 18.21
CA LYS A 164 -3.06 -19.86 19.03
C LYS A 164 -4.17 -20.90 18.95
N THR A 165 -5.43 -20.48 19.04
CA THR A 165 -6.59 -21.38 18.88
C THR A 165 -6.58 -22.07 17.52
N VAL A 166 -6.30 -21.33 16.44
CA VAL A 166 -6.24 -21.91 15.08
C VAL A 166 -5.03 -22.84 14.92
N HIS A 167 -3.88 -22.48 15.49
CA HIS A 167 -2.70 -23.34 15.51
C HIS A 167 -3.00 -24.69 16.19
N ASP A 168 -3.61 -24.66 17.37
CA ASP A 168 -3.86 -25.86 18.17
C ASP A 168 -4.94 -26.79 17.59
N ALA A 169 -5.81 -26.24 16.73
CA ALA A 169 -6.82 -27.03 16.04
C ALA A 169 -6.17 -28.05 15.09
N LYS A 170 -6.60 -29.31 15.18
CA LYS A 170 -6.15 -30.38 14.27
C LYS A 170 -7.02 -30.38 13.02
N ALA A 171 -6.41 -30.13 11.87
CA ALA A 171 -7.05 -30.20 10.56
C ALA A 171 -5.98 -30.38 9.48
N ASP A 172 -6.33 -31.11 8.41
CA ASP A 172 -5.43 -31.31 7.26
C ASP A 172 -5.22 -30.01 6.46
N GLN A 173 -6.21 -29.10 6.51
CA GLN A 173 -6.17 -27.82 5.83
C GLN A 173 -6.71 -26.71 6.73
N LYS A 174 -5.95 -25.63 6.84
CA LYS A 174 -6.33 -24.38 7.50
C LYS A 174 -6.31 -23.22 6.52
N TYR A 175 -6.99 -22.12 6.86
CA TYR A 175 -7.14 -20.97 5.98
C TYR A 175 -6.87 -19.66 6.72
N ILE A 176 -6.36 -18.67 5.98
CA ILE A 176 -6.35 -17.26 6.40
C ILE A 176 -7.44 -16.53 5.63
N CYS A 177 -8.36 -15.89 6.34
CA CYS A 177 -9.40 -15.06 5.72
C CYS A 177 -9.20 -13.61 6.14
N CYS A 178 -8.95 -12.73 5.17
CA CYS A 178 -8.98 -11.29 5.36
C CYS A 178 -10.38 -10.77 5.04
N ASN A 179 -11.01 -10.13 6.04
CA ASN A 179 -12.22 -9.36 5.84
C ASN A 179 -11.81 -7.96 5.39
N ALA A 180 -12.06 -7.64 4.12
CA ALA A 180 -11.85 -6.33 3.52
C ALA A 180 -13.16 -5.80 2.91
N ASP A 181 -14.27 -6.07 3.60
CA ASP A 181 -15.59 -5.58 3.20
C ASP A 181 -15.79 -4.09 3.53
N GLU A 182 -15.09 -3.54 4.54
CA GLU A 182 -15.08 -2.13 4.97
C GLU A 182 -16.41 -1.39 4.65
N GLY A 183 -17.53 -1.98 5.09
CA GLY A 183 -18.88 -1.57 4.68
C GLY A 183 -19.37 -0.27 5.34
N ASP A 184 -18.73 0.12 6.45
CA ASP A 184 -19.10 1.29 7.23
C ASP A 184 -18.87 2.60 6.45
N SER A 185 -19.81 3.54 6.58
CA SER A 185 -19.62 4.88 5.99
C SER A 185 -18.53 5.64 6.75
N GLY A 186 -17.63 6.30 6.02
CA GLY A 186 -16.56 7.11 6.61
C GLY A 186 -15.25 6.34 6.84
N THR A 187 -15.22 5.04 6.58
CA THR A 187 -13.99 4.23 6.59
C THR A 187 -13.43 4.07 5.18
N PHE A 188 -12.11 4.13 5.07
CA PHE A 188 -11.36 3.95 3.82
C PHE A 188 -9.91 3.51 4.09
N ALA A 189 -9.59 3.08 5.31
CA ALA A 189 -8.25 2.71 5.71
C ALA A 189 -7.84 1.39 5.06
N ASP A 190 -8.76 0.41 5.04
CA ASP A 190 -8.52 -0.87 4.38
C ASP A 190 -8.37 -0.66 2.87
N ARG A 191 -9.26 0.15 2.28
CA ARG A 191 -9.16 0.57 0.88
C ARG A 191 -7.79 1.16 0.55
N MET A 192 -7.35 2.15 1.33
CA MET A 192 -6.07 2.83 1.12
C MET A 192 -4.88 1.87 1.26
N LEU A 193 -4.92 0.93 2.20
CA LEU A 193 -3.84 -0.04 2.37
C LEU A 193 -3.80 -1.03 1.19
N MET A 194 -4.95 -1.54 0.75
CA MET A 194 -5.03 -2.45 -0.41
C MET A 194 -4.62 -1.78 -1.73
N GLU A 195 -4.89 -0.48 -1.88
CA GLU A 195 -4.53 0.26 -3.09
C GLU A 195 -3.11 0.84 -3.05
N GLY A 196 -2.64 1.25 -1.87
CA GLY A 196 -1.42 2.04 -1.68
C GLY A 196 -0.21 1.27 -1.13
N ASP A 197 -0.42 0.14 -0.45
CA ASP A 197 0.63 -0.74 0.06
C ASP A 197 0.16 -2.22 0.12
N PRO A 198 -0.27 -2.82 -1.01
CA PRO A 198 -0.88 -4.15 -1.04
C PRO A 198 0.04 -5.25 -0.51
N TYR A 199 1.35 -5.09 -0.68
CA TYR A 199 2.33 -6.06 -0.19
C TYR A 199 2.37 -6.14 1.33
N CYS A 200 1.99 -5.09 2.07
CA CYS A 200 1.84 -5.15 3.53
C CYS A 200 0.75 -6.13 3.96
N LEU A 201 -0.40 -6.12 3.28
CA LEU A 201 -1.47 -7.09 3.54
C LEU A 201 -1.03 -8.51 3.14
N ILE A 202 -0.41 -8.66 1.97
CA ILE A 202 0.08 -9.95 1.49
C ILE A 202 1.11 -10.56 2.45
N GLU A 203 2.08 -9.75 2.89
CA GLU A 203 3.11 -10.15 3.86
C GLU A 203 2.46 -10.58 5.18
N GLY A 204 1.56 -9.77 5.73
CA GLY A 204 0.87 -10.06 6.98
C GLY A 204 0.06 -11.36 6.92
N MET A 205 -0.65 -11.61 5.80
CA MET A 205 -1.40 -12.85 5.61
C MET A 205 -0.49 -14.07 5.46
N THR A 206 0.67 -13.91 4.83
CA THR A 206 1.65 -14.99 4.68
C THR A 206 2.27 -15.35 6.03
N ILE A 207 2.66 -14.36 6.83
CA ILE A 207 3.15 -14.55 8.21
C ILE A 207 2.08 -15.26 9.06
N ALA A 208 0.82 -14.84 8.95
CA ALA A 208 -0.30 -15.49 9.63
C ALA A 208 -0.47 -16.95 9.18
N GLY A 209 -0.34 -17.21 7.88
CA GLY A 209 -0.39 -18.55 7.29
C GLY A 209 0.66 -19.48 7.88
N ILE A 210 1.91 -19.02 7.93
CA ILE A 210 3.04 -19.74 8.53
C ILE A 210 2.76 -20.02 10.01
N ALA A 211 2.32 -19.01 10.77
CA ALA A 211 2.09 -19.11 12.21
C ALA A 211 1.06 -20.17 12.60
N VAL A 212 0.00 -20.33 11.81
CA VAL A 212 -1.12 -21.24 12.14
C VAL A 212 -1.10 -22.55 11.34
N GLY A 213 -0.18 -22.69 10.37
CA GLY A 213 -0.11 -23.84 9.46
C GLY A 213 -1.17 -23.83 8.36
N ALA A 214 -1.55 -22.65 7.86
CA ALA A 214 -2.45 -22.50 6.72
C ALA A 214 -1.66 -22.27 5.42
N THR A 215 -2.03 -22.99 4.36
CA THR A 215 -1.39 -22.89 3.04
C THR A 215 -2.22 -22.09 2.03
N LYS A 216 -3.43 -21.65 2.41
CA LYS A 216 -4.34 -20.90 1.54
C LYS A 216 -4.93 -19.69 2.26
N GLY A 217 -4.94 -18.57 1.56
CA GLY A 217 -5.53 -17.31 1.99
C GLY A 217 -6.62 -16.80 1.05
N TYR A 218 -7.64 -16.16 1.61
CA TYR A 218 -8.66 -15.45 0.84
C TYR A 218 -8.81 -14.03 1.37
N ILE A 219 -8.80 -13.05 0.46
CA ILE A 219 -9.16 -11.66 0.73
C ILE A 219 -10.57 -11.46 0.18
N TYR A 220 -11.55 -11.30 1.07
CA TYR A 220 -12.91 -10.93 0.69
C TYR A 220 -13.01 -9.41 0.61
N VAL A 221 -13.10 -8.87 -0.60
CA VAL A 221 -13.15 -7.44 -0.86
C VAL A 221 -14.54 -7.08 -1.36
N ARG A 222 -15.15 -6.03 -0.78
CA ARG A 222 -16.46 -5.53 -1.21
C ARG A 222 -16.50 -5.19 -2.71
N SER A 223 -17.69 -5.31 -3.32
CA SER A 223 -17.91 -5.00 -4.73
C SER A 223 -17.64 -3.53 -5.08
N GLU A 224 -17.80 -2.61 -4.11
CA GLU A 224 -17.64 -1.17 -4.33
C GLU A 224 -16.17 -0.72 -4.43
N TYR A 225 -15.20 -1.62 -4.18
CA TYR A 225 -13.76 -1.34 -4.27
C TYR A 225 -13.09 -2.05 -5.47
N PRO A 226 -13.48 -1.75 -6.73
CA PRO A 226 -12.87 -2.39 -7.90
C PRO A 226 -11.39 -2.04 -8.06
N HIS A 227 -10.97 -0.86 -7.60
CA HIS A 227 -9.56 -0.42 -7.65
C HIS A 227 -8.70 -1.29 -6.73
N ALA A 228 -9.11 -1.49 -5.48
CA ALA A 228 -8.45 -2.40 -4.54
C ALA A 228 -8.38 -3.84 -5.08
N VAL A 229 -9.48 -4.37 -5.63
CA VAL A 229 -9.49 -5.73 -6.21
C VAL A 229 -8.47 -5.87 -7.34
N ASN A 230 -8.40 -4.89 -8.25
CA ASN A 230 -7.46 -4.92 -9.36
C ASN A 230 -6.01 -4.80 -8.88
N THR A 231 -5.73 -3.88 -7.95
CA THR A 231 -4.40 -3.71 -7.36
C THR A 231 -3.93 -4.96 -6.64
N LEU A 232 -4.78 -5.58 -5.81
CA LEU A 232 -4.43 -6.82 -5.09
C LEU A 232 -4.19 -8.00 -6.03
N ARG A 233 -5.03 -8.19 -7.05
CA ARG A 233 -4.82 -9.27 -8.03
C ARG A 233 -3.48 -9.13 -8.74
N GLU A 234 -3.12 -7.91 -9.11
CA GLU A 234 -1.84 -7.65 -9.76
C GLU A 234 -0.67 -7.81 -8.79
N ALA A 235 -0.77 -7.29 -7.56
CA ALA A 235 0.24 -7.47 -6.53
C ALA A 235 0.47 -8.96 -6.20
N ILE A 236 -0.59 -9.76 -6.08
CA ILE A 236 -0.49 -11.22 -5.89
C ILE A 236 0.23 -11.89 -7.07
N ARG A 237 -0.10 -11.50 -8.31
CA ARG A 237 0.55 -12.02 -9.51
C ARG A 237 2.05 -11.71 -9.50
N ILE A 238 2.43 -10.47 -9.18
CA ILE A 238 3.83 -10.01 -9.11
C ILE A 238 4.57 -10.72 -7.96
N ALA A 239 3.98 -10.78 -6.77
CA ALA A 239 4.56 -11.47 -5.61
C ALA A 239 4.77 -12.96 -5.86
N THR A 240 3.82 -13.63 -6.53
CA THR A 240 3.97 -15.04 -6.92
C THR A 240 5.12 -15.22 -7.92
N ALA A 241 5.21 -14.36 -8.94
CA ALA A 241 6.30 -14.41 -9.92
C ALA A 241 7.68 -14.15 -9.30
N ALA A 242 7.73 -13.35 -8.23
CA ALA A 242 8.94 -13.04 -7.47
C ALA A 242 9.20 -14.02 -6.29
N ASN A 243 8.44 -15.12 -6.21
CA ASN A 243 8.55 -16.17 -5.18
C ASN A 243 8.30 -15.69 -3.73
N TRP A 244 7.50 -14.63 -3.54
CA TRP A 244 7.02 -14.17 -2.23
C TRP A 244 5.66 -14.79 -1.84
N LEU A 245 5.03 -15.50 -2.78
CA LEU A 245 3.81 -16.30 -2.63
C LEU A 245 3.94 -17.57 -3.48
N GLY A 246 3.03 -18.52 -3.27
CA GLY A 246 2.97 -19.77 -4.01
C GLY A 246 3.70 -20.89 -3.26
N ARG A 247 4.41 -21.73 -4.01
CA ARG A 247 5.16 -22.85 -3.45
C ARG A 247 6.60 -22.46 -3.15
N THR A 248 7.17 -23.02 -2.10
CA THR A 248 8.59 -22.85 -1.72
C THR A 248 9.01 -21.38 -1.60
N ILE A 249 8.28 -20.61 -0.79
CA ILE A 249 8.44 -19.15 -0.67
C ILE A 249 9.89 -18.81 -0.34
N GLN A 250 10.52 -17.98 -1.18
CA GLN A 250 11.94 -17.61 -1.10
C GLN A 250 12.91 -18.81 -0.91
N GLY A 251 12.56 -19.98 -1.45
CA GLY A 251 13.35 -21.22 -1.33
C GLY A 251 13.18 -21.98 0.00
N SER A 252 12.29 -21.51 0.88
CA SER A 252 11.86 -22.25 2.07
C SER A 252 10.99 -23.47 1.70
N PRO A 253 10.73 -24.42 2.62
CA PRO A 253 9.77 -25.51 2.38
C PRO A 253 8.31 -25.09 2.56
N LEU A 254 8.02 -23.80 2.80
CA LEU A 254 6.70 -23.30 3.13
C LEU A 254 5.95 -22.83 1.89
N ASP A 255 4.66 -23.14 1.85
CA ASP A 255 3.75 -22.80 0.76
C ASP A 255 2.63 -21.88 1.27
N PHE A 256 2.26 -20.87 0.49
CA PHE A 256 1.09 -20.03 0.75
C PHE A 256 0.51 -19.45 -0.54
N GLU A 257 -0.70 -19.88 -0.89
CA GLU A 257 -1.44 -19.35 -2.04
C GLU A 257 -2.48 -18.32 -1.57
N LEU A 258 -2.61 -17.21 -2.30
CA LEU A 258 -3.51 -16.12 -1.93
C LEU A 258 -4.47 -15.77 -3.07
N TYR A 259 -5.74 -15.57 -2.72
CA TYR A 259 -6.81 -15.33 -3.68
C TYR A 259 -7.68 -14.14 -3.28
N VAL A 260 -8.09 -13.32 -4.26
CA VAL A 260 -9.08 -12.25 -4.05
C VAL A 260 -10.47 -12.75 -4.45
N ARG A 261 -11.43 -12.61 -3.53
CA ARG A 261 -12.86 -12.82 -3.78
C ARG A 261 -13.57 -11.48 -3.70
N MET A 262 -14.29 -11.14 -4.77
CA MET A 262 -15.13 -9.95 -4.78
C MET A 262 -16.49 -10.31 -4.19
N GLY A 263 -16.99 -9.47 -3.28
CA GLY A 263 -18.33 -9.57 -2.73
C GLY A 263 -19.42 -9.19 -3.73
N ALA A 264 -20.67 -9.21 -3.28
CA ALA A 264 -21.84 -8.96 -4.12
C ALA A 264 -22.85 -8.00 -3.47
N GLY A 265 -22.37 -7.02 -2.69
CA GLY A 265 -23.19 -6.03 -1.98
C GLY A 265 -23.71 -6.47 -0.61
N ALA A 266 -23.24 -7.60 -0.07
CA ALA A 266 -23.46 -8.10 1.29
C ALA A 266 -22.37 -9.14 1.67
#